data_AF-A0A889XLD3-F1
#
_entry.id   AF-A0A889XLD3-F1
#
_cell.length_a   1.000
_cell.length_b   1.000
_cell.length_c   1.000
_cell.angle_alpha   90.00
_cell.angle_beta   90.00
_cell.angle_gamma   90.00
#
_symmetry.space_group_name_H-M   'P 1'
#
loop_
_entity.id
_entity.type
_entity.pdbx_description
1 polymer ?
#
loop_
_entity_poly.entity_id
_entity_poly.type
_entity_poly.pdbx_seq_one_letter_code
_entity_poly.pdbx_strand_id
1 'polypeptide(L)'
;MIVIPNITLLMKIPTLQLQDSKLDKVYELLKGTAFAATDVIDAKILKSNSMQMNRIARVLNYAISFMSVFWVGSFYFKRYFDRTEVVHSYVPFRTDTWANYTISVLLECGPILWIGFGHISLDILVATFYAQAQTQLKMIKHQLTQLYNEEGENKLSTFNFQYKDFTDGTVFQRLVQVVNRFERLVWYKNEIDSIFNYSLSFQFLAATSGVCLVIYRMTVVSVTSFPFIFLALLFCVLLTQVFLYCYFGNLVEFESRSINDSLYLSDWASLSPSFRRLLLVAMTRWSQPIRPQVCGIIPLSLTTFVQILKSSYTLYTVLEAAK
;
A
#
# COMPACT_ATOMS: atom_id res chain seq x y z
N MET A 1 -2.34 -4.48 -25.70
CA MET A 1 -2.79 -3.96 -24.38
C MET A 1 -2.79 -5.05 -23.31
N ILE A 2 -3.24 -6.27 -23.59
CA ILE A 2 -3.29 -7.40 -22.63
C ILE A 2 -1.89 -7.90 -22.20
N VAL A 3 -0.87 -7.71 -23.04
CA VAL A 3 0.50 -8.18 -22.77
C VAL A 3 1.15 -7.49 -21.57
N ILE A 4 0.89 -6.19 -21.35
CA ILE A 4 1.55 -5.43 -20.26
C ILE A 4 1.14 -5.98 -18.88
N PRO A 5 -0.17 -6.12 -18.55
CA PRO A 5 -0.60 -6.75 -17.30
C PRO A 5 -0.06 -8.17 -17.08
N ASN A 6 0.05 -8.96 -18.16
CA ASN A 6 0.56 -10.34 -18.06
C ASN A 6 2.04 -10.36 -17.69
N ILE A 7 2.85 -9.52 -18.34
CA ILE A 7 4.27 -9.36 -18.00
C ILE A 7 4.40 -8.84 -16.55
N THR A 8 3.57 -7.88 -16.13
CA THR A 8 3.59 -7.39 -14.75
C THR A 8 3.36 -8.50 -13.74
N LEU A 9 2.36 -9.38 -13.94
CA LEU A 9 2.10 -10.46 -12.98
C LEU A 9 3.26 -11.47 -12.96
N LEU A 10 3.75 -11.83 -14.14
CA LEU A 10 4.88 -12.73 -14.32
C LEU A 10 6.17 -12.18 -13.72
N MET A 11 6.30 -10.86 -13.56
CA MET A 11 7.43 -10.27 -12.82
C MET A 11 7.18 -10.26 -11.31
N LYS A 12 5.94 -10.02 -10.86
CA LYS A 12 5.62 -9.91 -9.42
C LYS A 12 5.72 -11.25 -8.68
N ILE A 13 5.16 -12.32 -9.25
CA ILE A 13 5.09 -13.64 -8.58
C ILE A 13 6.49 -14.23 -8.31
N PRO A 14 7.41 -14.30 -9.29
CA PRO A 14 8.75 -14.81 -9.05
C PRO A 14 9.58 -13.91 -8.13
N THR A 15 9.38 -12.59 -8.20
CA THR A 15 10.06 -11.66 -7.28
C THR A 15 9.73 -11.98 -5.83
N LEU A 16 8.45 -12.28 -5.54
CA LEU A 16 8.03 -12.71 -4.20
C LEU A 16 8.69 -14.03 -3.81
N GLN A 17 8.61 -15.05 -4.69
CA GLN A 17 9.16 -16.39 -4.45
C GLN A 17 10.68 -16.39 -4.23
N LEU A 18 11.41 -15.53 -4.96
CA LEU A 18 12.86 -15.38 -4.80
C LEU A 18 13.25 -14.78 -3.44
N GLN A 19 12.31 -14.18 -2.73
CA GLN A 19 12.53 -13.47 -1.47
C GLN A 19 11.75 -14.08 -0.30
N ASP A 20 11.25 -15.31 -0.45
CA ASP A 20 10.48 -16.02 0.58
C ASP A 20 11.22 -16.02 1.93
N SER A 21 12.53 -16.26 1.94
CA SER A 21 13.34 -16.22 3.17
C SER A 21 13.34 -14.87 3.91
N LYS A 22 13.19 -13.75 3.19
CA LYS A 22 13.06 -12.41 3.78
C LYS A 22 11.64 -12.18 4.29
N LEU A 23 10.66 -12.63 3.52
CA LEU A 23 9.25 -12.59 3.88
C LEU A 23 8.97 -13.38 5.17
N ASP A 24 9.60 -14.54 5.34
CA ASP A 24 9.51 -15.36 6.55
C ASP A 24 10.01 -14.59 7.78
N LYS A 25 11.17 -13.92 7.69
CA LYS A 25 11.70 -13.10 8.80
C LYS A 25 10.77 -11.94 9.16
N VAL A 26 10.19 -11.30 8.14
CA VAL A 26 9.20 -10.24 8.33
C VAL A 26 7.94 -10.78 9.02
N TYR A 27 7.49 -11.96 8.61
CA TYR A 27 6.32 -12.63 9.18
C TYR A 27 6.55 -13.09 10.62
N GLU A 28 7.73 -13.63 10.92
CA GLU A 28 8.15 -13.96 12.29
C GLU A 28 8.20 -12.72 13.17
N LEU A 29 8.72 -11.59 12.66
CA LEU A 29 8.71 -10.32 13.39
C LEU A 29 7.28 -9.85 13.68
N LEU A 30 6.37 -9.98 12.71
CA LEU A 30 4.96 -9.61 12.87
C LEU A 30 4.23 -10.47 13.90
N LYS A 31 4.58 -11.75 14.02
CA LYS A 31 4.07 -12.67 15.05
C LYS A 31 4.72 -12.48 16.41
N GLY A 32 5.94 -11.93 16.43
CA GLY A 32 6.72 -11.76 17.64
C GLY A 32 6.10 -10.74 18.61
N THR A 33 6.58 -10.79 19.86
CA THR A 33 6.17 -9.86 20.92
C THR A 33 6.55 -8.41 20.63
N ALA A 34 7.45 -8.18 19.68
CA ALA A 34 7.91 -6.85 19.28
C ALA A 34 6.79 -5.94 18.77
N PHE A 35 5.86 -6.51 18.00
CA PHE A 35 4.77 -5.79 17.32
C PHE A 35 3.40 -6.09 17.94
N ALA A 36 3.38 -6.84 19.04
CA ALA A 36 2.17 -7.11 19.81
C ALA A 36 1.61 -5.82 20.44
N ALA A 37 0.30 -5.83 20.73
CA ALA A 37 -0.33 -4.79 21.52
C ALA A 37 0.12 -4.90 22.98
N THR A 38 0.55 -3.78 23.57
CA THR A 38 0.81 -3.72 25.03
C THR A 38 -0.46 -3.38 25.79
N ASP A 39 -1.31 -2.53 25.21
CA ASP A 39 -2.48 -1.95 25.87
C ASP A 39 -3.78 -2.16 25.09
N VAL A 40 -4.91 -1.87 25.73
CA VAL A 40 -6.25 -1.96 25.10
C VAL A 40 -6.36 -0.99 23.91
N ILE A 41 -5.72 0.18 23.99
CA ILE A 41 -5.70 1.17 22.92
C ILE A 41 -4.90 0.65 21.73
N ASP A 42 -3.75 0.06 21.97
CA ASP A 42 -2.91 -0.60 20.96
C ASP A 42 -3.67 -1.73 20.25
N ALA A 43 -4.40 -2.56 20.99
CA ALA A 43 -5.25 -3.60 20.43
C ALA A 43 -6.39 -3.01 19.57
N LYS A 44 -6.99 -1.89 20.01
CA LYS A 44 -8.01 -1.16 19.25
C LYS A 44 -7.45 -0.56 17.95
N ILE A 45 -6.22 -0.03 17.98
CA ILE A 45 -5.51 0.51 16.82
C ILE A 45 -5.26 -0.61 15.79
N LEU A 46 -4.73 -1.76 16.21
CA LEU A 46 -4.54 -2.93 15.34
C LEU A 46 -5.85 -3.44 14.74
N LYS A 47 -6.90 -3.59 15.56
CA LYS A 47 -8.22 -4.03 15.09
C LYS A 47 -8.83 -3.05 14.09
N SER A 48 -8.71 -1.74 14.35
CA SER A 48 -9.16 -0.70 13.43
C SER A 48 -8.43 -0.78 12.09
N ASN A 49 -7.11 -0.94 12.10
CA ASN A 49 -6.32 -1.10 10.87
C ASN A 49 -6.76 -2.35 10.08
N SER A 50 -6.89 -3.50 10.74
CA SER A 50 -7.36 -4.74 10.11
C SER A 50 -8.75 -4.58 9.48
N MET A 51 -9.68 -3.92 10.17
CA MET A 51 -11.01 -3.63 9.62
C MET A 51 -10.96 -2.71 8.41
N GLN A 52 -10.12 -1.67 8.44
CA GLN A 52 -9.94 -0.75 7.31
C GLN A 52 -9.35 -1.49 6.09
N MET A 53 -8.28 -2.26 6.29
CA MET A 53 -7.66 -3.05 5.22
C MET A 53 -8.63 -4.07 4.64
N ASN A 54 -9.42 -4.76 5.46
CA ASN A 54 -10.42 -5.70 4.97
C ASN A 54 -11.58 -5.01 4.22
N ARG A 55 -11.97 -3.79 4.62
CA ARG A 55 -12.94 -2.99 3.86
C ARG A 55 -12.38 -2.61 2.49
N ILE A 56 -11.15 -2.10 2.43
CA ILE A 56 -10.47 -1.75 1.17
C ILE A 56 -10.36 -2.99 0.27
N ALA A 57 -9.90 -4.11 0.82
CA ALA A 57 -9.79 -5.37 0.09
C ALA A 57 -11.14 -5.82 -0.50
N ARG A 58 -12.23 -5.77 0.28
CA ARG A 58 -13.56 -6.14 -0.23
C ARG A 58 -14.04 -5.18 -1.32
N VAL A 59 -13.88 -3.88 -1.14
CA VAL A 59 -14.29 -2.88 -2.14
C VAL A 59 -13.54 -3.09 -3.46
N LEU A 60 -12.23 -3.30 -3.42
CA LEU A 60 -11.43 -3.57 -4.61
C LEU A 60 -11.81 -4.89 -5.28
N ASN A 61 -12.05 -5.94 -4.49
CA ASN A 61 -12.49 -7.24 -5.01
C ASN A 61 -13.89 -7.18 -5.66
N TYR A 62 -14.83 -6.42 -5.07
CA TYR A 62 -16.15 -6.20 -5.69
C TYR A 62 -16.03 -5.36 -6.97
N ALA A 63 -15.19 -4.31 -6.96
CA ALA A 63 -14.96 -3.47 -8.13
C ALA A 63 -14.38 -4.27 -9.31
N ILE A 64 -13.39 -5.14 -9.06
CA ILE A 64 -12.85 -5.99 -10.14
C ILE A 64 -13.86 -7.04 -10.57
N SER A 65 -14.60 -7.65 -9.66
CA SER A 65 -15.63 -8.64 -10.02
C SER A 65 -16.70 -8.02 -10.91
N PHE A 66 -17.13 -6.79 -10.61
CA PHE A 66 -18.05 -6.02 -11.44
C PHE A 66 -17.46 -5.75 -12.84
N MET A 67 -16.22 -5.28 -12.88
CA MET A 67 -15.50 -5.02 -14.14
C MET A 67 -15.33 -6.29 -14.99
N SER A 68 -15.02 -7.41 -14.34
CA SER A 68 -14.89 -8.73 -14.95
C SER A 68 -16.21 -9.21 -15.57
N VAL A 69 -17.32 -9.09 -14.85
CA VAL A 69 -18.65 -9.42 -15.36
C VAL A 69 -19.02 -8.52 -16.54
N PHE A 70 -18.76 -7.22 -16.43
CA PHE A 70 -19.01 -6.26 -17.51
C PHE A 70 -18.21 -6.61 -18.77
N TRP A 71 -16.93 -6.94 -18.60
CA TRP A 71 -16.05 -7.30 -19.71
C TRP A 71 -16.46 -8.61 -20.39
N VAL A 72 -16.75 -9.67 -19.63
CA VAL A 72 -17.26 -10.93 -20.18
C VAL A 72 -18.61 -10.73 -20.87
N GLY A 73 -19.51 -9.95 -20.26
CA GLY A 73 -20.81 -9.61 -20.83
C GLY A 73 -20.71 -8.90 -22.18
N SER A 74 -19.65 -8.10 -22.38
CA SER A 74 -19.42 -7.40 -23.65
C SER A 74 -19.22 -8.35 -24.83
N PHE A 75 -18.59 -9.52 -24.65
CA PHE A 75 -18.44 -10.51 -25.73
C PHE A 75 -19.78 -11.07 -26.18
N TYR A 76 -20.64 -11.45 -25.23
CA TYR A 76 -21.97 -11.96 -25.52
C TYR A 76 -22.88 -10.91 -26.14
N PHE A 77 -22.83 -9.66 -25.63
CA PHE A 77 -23.58 -8.55 -26.19
C PHE A 77 -23.19 -8.30 -27.64
N LYS A 78 -21.89 -8.25 -27.92
CA LYS A 78 -21.37 -8.07 -29.26
C LYS A 78 -21.78 -9.19 -30.23
N ARG A 79 -21.63 -10.45 -29.81
CA ARG A 79 -22.07 -11.62 -30.60
C ARG A 79 -23.59 -11.65 -30.85
N TYR A 80 -24.37 -11.08 -29.94
CA TYR A 80 -25.82 -10.97 -30.09
C TYR A 80 -26.20 -10.01 -31.23
N PHE A 81 -25.50 -8.88 -31.36
CA PHE A 81 -25.72 -7.90 -32.43
C PHE A 81 -25.03 -8.27 -33.74
N ASP A 82 -23.83 -8.85 -33.69
CA ASP A 82 -23.08 -9.32 -34.85
C ASP A 82 -22.75 -10.82 -34.72
N ARG A 83 -23.48 -11.65 -35.48
CA ARG A 83 -23.29 -13.10 -35.48
C ARG A 83 -21.97 -13.55 -36.11
N THR A 84 -21.25 -12.65 -36.79
CA THR A 84 -19.95 -12.95 -37.41
C THR A 84 -18.78 -12.64 -36.50
N GLU A 85 -19.01 -12.00 -35.35
CA GLU A 85 -17.93 -11.59 -34.46
C GLU A 85 -17.25 -12.80 -33.81
N VAL A 86 -15.94 -12.92 -34.03
CA VAL A 86 -15.09 -13.97 -33.47
C VAL A 86 -14.18 -13.36 -32.41
N VAL A 87 -13.92 -14.13 -31.35
CA VAL A 87 -12.90 -13.83 -30.35
C VAL A 87 -11.54 -13.62 -31.04
N HIS A 88 -10.84 -12.53 -30.73
CA HIS A 88 -9.57 -12.18 -31.37
C HIS A 88 -8.40 -13.12 -31.02
N SER A 89 -8.59 -14.00 -30.03
CA SER A 89 -7.62 -15.02 -29.65
C SER A 89 -7.70 -16.26 -30.57
N TYR A 90 -6.55 -16.78 -30.98
CA TYR A 90 -6.48 -17.98 -31.80
C TYR A 90 -7.03 -19.19 -31.03
N VAL A 91 -8.00 -19.90 -31.62
CA VAL A 91 -8.52 -21.17 -31.12
C VAL A 91 -8.47 -22.23 -32.23
N PRO A 92 -8.11 -23.49 -31.92
CA PRO A 92 -7.91 -24.54 -32.93
C PRO A 92 -9.22 -25.14 -33.48
N PHE A 93 -10.38 -24.57 -33.13
CA PHE A 93 -11.72 -25.06 -33.51
C PHE A 93 -12.59 -23.92 -34.06
N ARG A 94 -13.62 -24.27 -34.84
CA ARG A 94 -14.55 -23.29 -35.44
C ARG A 94 -15.53 -22.75 -34.40
N THR A 95 -15.77 -21.44 -34.43
CA THR A 95 -16.60 -20.67 -33.48
C THR A 95 -17.97 -20.27 -34.06
N ASP A 96 -18.50 -21.10 -34.97
CA ASP A 96 -19.79 -20.94 -35.62
C ASP A 96 -20.97 -21.20 -34.66
N THR A 97 -20.89 -22.27 -33.87
CA THR A 97 -21.91 -22.62 -32.88
C THR A 97 -21.77 -21.82 -31.57
N TRP A 98 -22.89 -21.56 -30.89
CA TRP A 98 -22.90 -20.86 -29.59
C TRP A 98 -22.10 -21.61 -28.50
N ALA A 99 -22.09 -22.93 -28.54
CA ALA A 99 -21.29 -23.75 -27.62
C ALA A 99 -19.79 -23.53 -27.82
N ASN A 100 -19.30 -23.63 -29.07
CA ASN A 100 -17.89 -23.41 -29.38
C ASN A 100 -17.47 -21.96 -29.12
N TYR A 101 -18.35 -20.98 -29.40
CA TYR A 101 -18.11 -19.58 -29.08
C TYR A 101 -17.96 -19.37 -27.57
N THR A 102 -18.84 -19.96 -26.76
CA THR A 102 -18.78 -19.88 -25.29
C THR A 102 -17.48 -20.46 -24.76
N ILE A 103 -17.04 -21.61 -25.30
CA ILE A 103 -15.74 -22.22 -24.93
C ILE A 103 -14.59 -21.28 -25.30
N SER A 104 -14.62 -20.66 -26.49
CA SER A 104 -13.61 -19.69 -26.91
C SER A 104 -13.55 -18.47 -25.99
N VAL A 105 -14.71 -17.93 -25.58
CA VAL A 105 -14.79 -16.82 -24.62
C VAL A 105 -14.25 -17.24 -23.26
N LEU A 106 -14.56 -18.43 -22.76
CA LEU A 106 -14.05 -18.92 -21.48
C LEU A 106 -12.52 -19.13 -21.49
N LEU A 107 -11.97 -19.65 -22.59
CA LEU A 107 -10.53 -19.84 -22.75
C LEU A 107 -9.78 -18.50 -22.80
N GLU A 108 -10.36 -17.47 -23.40
CA GLU A 108 -9.77 -16.13 -23.40
C GLU A 108 -9.94 -15.44 -22.05
N CYS A 109 -11.15 -15.45 -21.49
CA CYS A 109 -11.48 -14.68 -20.31
C CYS A 109 -10.93 -15.29 -19.03
N GLY A 110 -10.96 -16.62 -18.89
CA GLY A 110 -10.57 -17.32 -17.67
C GLY A 110 -9.17 -16.93 -17.16
N PRO A 111 -8.11 -17.02 -17.99
CA PRO A 111 -6.76 -16.60 -17.61
C PRO A 111 -6.66 -15.11 -17.27
N ILE A 112 -7.35 -14.24 -18.02
CA ILE A 112 -7.32 -12.78 -17.78
C ILE A 112 -7.96 -12.43 -16.43
N LEU A 113 -9.04 -13.12 -16.06
CA LEU A 113 -9.68 -12.97 -14.76
C LEU A 113 -8.75 -13.42 -13.64
N TRP A 114 -8.15 -14.61 -13.78
CA TRP A 114 -7.19 -15.12 -12.79
C TRP A 114 -6.02 -14.15 -12.58
N ILE A 115 -5.48 -13.59 -13.68
CA ILE A 115 -4.43 -12.58 -13.64
C ILE A 115 -4.88 -11.31 -12.91
N GLY A 116 -6.09 -10.82 -13.21
CA GLY A 116 -6.66 -9.63 -12.57
C GLY A 116 -6.81 -9.79 -11.04
N PHE A 117 -7.37 -10.92 -10.59
CA PHE A 117 -7.49 -11.21 -9.16
C PHE A 117 -6.12 -11.39 -8.48
N GLY A 118 -5.16 -12.02 -9.16
CA GLY A 118 -3.78 -12.15 -8.69
C GLY A 118 -3.11 -10.79 -8.46
N HIS A 119 -3.26 -9.87 -9.40
CA HIS A 119 -2.73 -8.50 -9.27
C HIS A 119 -3.28 -7.79 -8.05
N ILE A 120 -4.61 -7.73 -7.92
CA ILE A 120 -5.24 -7.03 -6.80
C ILE A 120 -4.84 -7.65 -5.47
N SER A 121 -4.74 -8.98 -5.40
CA SER A 121 -4.31 -9.67 -4.18
C SER A 121 -2.89 -9.25 -3.76
N LEU A 122 -1.95 -9.18 -4.71
CA LEU A 122 -0.59 -8.70 -4.45
C LEU A 122 -0.55 -7.23 -4.07
N ASP A 123 -1.37 -6.39 -4.71
CA ASP A 123 -1.42 -4.96 -4.44
C ASP A 123 -1.95 -4.68 -3.02
N ILE A 124 -2.99 -5.42 -2.61
CA ILE A 124 -3.53 -5.39 -1.25
C ILE A 124 -2.50 -5.88 -0.24
N LEU A 125 -1.74 -6.93 -0.56
CA LEU A 125 -0.70 -7.46 0.32
C LEU A 125 0.36 -6.38 0.63
N VAL A 126 0.88 -5.72 -0.42
CA VAL A 126 1.86 -4.63 -0.26
C VAL A 126 1.27 -3.47 0.54
N ALA A 127 0.06 -3.04 0.21
CA ALA A 127 -0.64 -1.99 0.94
C ALA A 127 -0.81 -2.35 2.43
N THR A 128 -1.09 -3.62 2.74
CA THR A 128 -1.22 -4.11 4.11
C THR A 128 0.09 -4.04 4.88
N PHE A 129 1.23 -4.37 4.27
CA PHE A 129 2.53 -4.26 4.92
C PHE A 129 2.88 -2.80 5.29
N TYR A 130 2.58 -1.84 4.42
CA TYR A 130 2.78 -0.42 4.72
C TYR A 130 1.75 0.12 5.73
N ALA A 131 0.48 -0.30 5.65
CA ALA A 131 -0.53 0.02 6.66
C ALA A 131 -0.13 -0.52 8.04
N GLN A 132 0.49 -1.70 8.10
CA GLN A 132 1.01 -2.27 9.33
C GLN A 132 2.21 -1.46 9.86
N ALA A 133 3.13 -0.99 9.02
CA ALA A 133 4.20 -0.08 9.45
C ALA A 133 3.62 1.20 10.08
N GLN A 134 2.63 1.81 9.44
CA GLN A 134 1.93 2.98 9.97
C GLN A 134 1.29 2.68 11.33
N THR A 135 0.65 1.53 11.47
CA THR A 135 0.00 1.11 12.71
C THR A 135 1.02 0.98 13.84
N GLN A 136 2.20 0.42 13.57
CA GLN A 136 3.29 0.35 14.56
C GLN A 136 3.81 1.75 14.94
N LEU A 137 3.88 2.71 14.01
CA LEU A 137 4.22 4.11 14.35
C LEU A 137 3.19 4.74 15.29
N LYS A 138 1.90 4.49 15.06
CA LYS A 138 0.83 4.98 15.95
C LYS A 138 0.94 4.40 17.36
N MET A 139 1.28 3.12 17.48
CA MET A 139 1.50 2.46 18.76
C MET A 139 2.73 3.04 19.47
N ILE A 140 3.86 3.20 18.77
CA ILE A 140 5.06 3.86 19.32
C ILE A 140 4.74 5.27 19.82
N LYS A 141 4.02 6.06 19.02
CA LYS A 141 3.58 7.42 19.38
C LYS A 141 2.74 7.41 20.65
N HIS A 142 1.79 6.48 20.76
CA HIS A 142 0.94 6.32 21.93
C HIS A 142 1.75 5.96 23.19
N GLN A 143 2.64 4.97 23.08
CA GLN A 143 3.53 4.54 24.16
C GLN A 143 4.43 5.68 24.62
N LEU A 144 4.97 6.48 23.69
CA LEU A 144 5.74 7.67 24.03
C LEU A 144 4.91 8.66 24.84
N THR A 145 3.68 8.98 24.42
CA THR A 145 2.82 9.88 25.20
C THR A 145 2.52 9.34 26.61
N GLN A 146 2.35 8.02 26.73
CA GLN A 146 2.09 7.36 28.02
C GLN A 146 3.32 7.34 28.95
N LEU A 147 4.54 7.48 28.44
CA LEU A 147 5.74 7.65 29.30
C LEU A 147 5.63 8.86 30.24
N TYR A 148 4.77 9.84 29.90
CA TYR A 148 4.68 11.13 30.60
C TYR A 148 3.41 11.29 31.43
N ASN A 149 2.35 10.54 31.11
CA ASN A 149 1.05 10.60 31.78
C ASN A 149 0.90 9.40 32.71
N GLU A 150 0.89 9.63 34.02
CA GLU A 150 0.27 8.67 34.94
C GLU A 150 -1.24 8.91 34.97
N GLU A 151 -2.00 7.84 34.73
CA GLU A 151 -3.32 7.64 35.31
C GLU A 151 -3.16 7.63 36.84
N GLY A 152 -3.30 8.79 37.45
CA GLY A 152 -3.09 8.96 38.88
C GLY A 152 -3.61 10.31 39.34
N GLU A 153 -4.93 10.47 39.37
CA GLU A 153 -5.52 11.38 40.34
C GLU A 153 -4.96 11.03 41.73
N ASN A 154 -4.59 12.11 42.44
CA ASN A 154 -4.17 12.16 43.84
C ASN A 154 -2.69 11.88 44.12
N LYS A 155 -1.94 12.98 44.23
CA LYS A 155 -1.40 13.38 45.54
C LYS A 155 -1.14 14.89 45.62
N LEU A 156 -2.03 15.55 46.35
CA LEU A 156 -1.66 16.66 47.22
C LEU A 156 -0.53 16.15 48.14
N SER A 157 0.73 16.46 47.83
CA SER A 157 1.80 16.42 48.83
C SER A 157 3.04 17.16 48.34
N THR A 158 3.21 18.36 48.90
CA THR A 158 4.47 18.89 49.43
C THR A 158 5.59 19.26 48.44
N PHE A 159 6.08 20.49 48.60
CA PHE A 159 7.22 21.13 47.93
C PHE A 159 8.53 20.32 48.00
N ASN A 160 8.66 19.24 47.23
CA ASN A 160 9.94 18.65 46.83
C ASN A 160 9.88 18.39 45.32
N PHE A 161 10.58 19.22 44.54
CA PHE A 161 10.72 19.00 43.10
C PHE A 161 11.57 17.76 42.87
N GLN A 162 10.93 16.60 42.73
CA GLN A 162 11.58 15.34 42.43
C GLN A 162 11.24 14.93 41.00
N TYR A 163 12.27 14.61 40.20
CA TYR A 163 12.04 14.26 38.80
C TYR A 163 11.40 12.87 38.67
N LYS A 164 10.49 12.72 37.70
CA LYS A 164 9.69 11.49 37.48
C LYS A 164 10.53 10.22 37.27
N ASP A 165 11.72 10.35 36.69
CA ASP A 165 12.63 9.21 36.44
C ASP A 165 13.31 8.69 37.71
N PHE A 166 13.38 9.47 38.78
CA PHE A 166 13.86 8.99 40.09
C PHE A 166 12.75 8.30 40.90
N THR A 167 11.47 8.61 40.63
CA THR A 167 10.32 8.00 41.32
C THR A 167 9.87 6.70 40.65
N ASP A 168 9.96 6.61 39.33
CA ASP A 168 9.63 5.40 38.57
C ASP A 168 10.85 4.89 37.77
N GLY A 169 11.54 3.89 38.33
CA GLY A 169 12.67 3.21 37.68
C GLY A 169 12.29 2.45 36.41
N THR A 170 10.99 2.30 36.11
CA THR A 170 10.51 1.60 34.90
C THR A 170 10.47 2.52 33.67
N VAL A 171 10.51 3.85 33.83
CA VAL A 171 10.49 4.82 32.71
C VAL A 171 11.64 4.60 31.73
N PHE A 172 12.85 4.33 32.26
CA PHE A 172 14.01 4.01 31.44
C PHE A 172 13.82 2.72 30.64
N GLN A 173 13.27 1.67 31.27
CA GLN A 173 13.00 0.40 30.60
C GLN A 173 11.96 0.56 29.49
N ARG A 174 10.89 1.33 29.72
CA ARG A 174 9.87 1.61 28.70
C ARG A 174 10.45 2.42 27.53
N LEU A 175 11.29 3.43 27.80
CA LEU A 175 11.97 4.17 26.73
C LEU A 175 12.86 3.24 25.88
N VAL A 176 13.65 2.36 26.52
CA VAL A 176 14.49 1.38 25.82
C VAL A 176 13.63 0.44 24.96
N GLN A 177 12.47 0.00 25.45
CA GLN A 177 11.54 -0.81 24.68
C GLN A 177 11.02 -0.06 23.44
N VAL A 178 10.64 1.20 23.58
CA VAL A 178 10.17 2.03 22.47
C VAL A 178 11.26 2.25 21.42
N VAL A 179 12.49 2.57 21.85
CA VAL A 179 13.64 2.73 20.94
C VAL A 179 13.91 1.43 20.18
N ASN A 180 13.92 0.29 20.87
CA ASN A 180 14.10 -1.02 20.24
C ASN A 180 12.97 -1.35 19.26
N ARG A 181 11.73 -0.97 19.57
CA ARG A 181 10.57 -1.16 18.68
C ARG A 181 10.69 -0.29 17.43
N PHE A 182 11.13 0.95 17.58
CA PHE A 182 11.38 1.86 16.45
C PHE A 182 12.49 1.32 15.53
N GLU A 183 13.61 0.84 16.07
CA GLU A 183 14.69 0.26 15.26
C GLU A 183 14.24 -1.02 14.53
N ARG A 184 13.45 -1.89 15.19
CA ARG A 184 12.83 -3.05 14.51
C ARG A 184 11.88 -2.64 13.40
N LEU A 185 11.16 -1.53 13.57
CA LEU A 185 10.27 -1.01 12.54
C LEU A 185 11.03 -0.44 11.34
N VAL A 186 12.18 0.22 11.59
CA VAL A 186 13.08 0.67 10.51
C VAL A 186 13.60 -0.53 9.73
N TRP A 187 14.04 -1.58 10.43
CA TRP A 187 14.46 -2.83 9.80
C TRP A 187 13.32 -3.46 8.98
N TYR A 188 12.12 -3.59 9.56
CA TYR A 188 10.93 -4.12 8.89
C TYR A 188 10.66 -3.37 7.59
N LYS A 189 10.64 -2.03 7.65
CA LYS A 189 10.40 -1.20 6.48
C LYS A 189 11.46 -1.44 5.40
N ASN A 190 12.74 -1.50 5.78
CA ASN A 190 13.82 -1.70 4.81
C ASN A 190 13.74 -3.08 4.15
N GLU A 191 13.30 -4.10 4.90
CA GLU A 191 13.08 -5.44 4.36
C GLU A 191 11.88 -5.45 3.40
N ILE A 192 10.76 -4.84 3.77
CA ILE A 192 9.57 -4.67 2.89
C ILE A 192 9.93 -3.93 1.60
N ASP A 193 10.66 -2.81 1.70
CA ASP A 193 11.11 -2.07 0.52
C ASP A 193 12.03 -2.93 -0.34
N SER A 194 12.97 -3.67 0.25
CA SER A 194 13.83 -4.59 -0.50
C SER A 194 13.05 -5.72 -1.17
N ILE A 195 12.00 -6.24 -0.53
CA ILE A 195 11.17 -7.31 -1.07
C ILE A 195 10.41 -6.78 -2.28
N PHE A 196 9.66 -5.70 -2.08
CA PHE A 196 8.77 -5.19 -3.12
C PHE A 196 9.44 -4.24 -4.11
N ASN A 197 10.73 -3.97 -3.99
CA ASN A 197 11.46 -3.00 -4.81
C ASN A 197 11.22 -3.22 -6.31
N TYR A 198 11.63 -4.38 -6.83
CA TYR A 198 11.52 -4.69 -8.26
C TYR A 198 10.07 -4.75 -8.74
N SER A 199 9.19 -5.33 -7.91
CA SER A 199 7.76 -5.43 -8.15
C SER A 199 7.11 -4.05 -8.32
N LEU A 200 7.37 -3.13 -7.40
CA LEU A 200 6.83 -1.77 -7.42
C LEU A 200 7.45 -0.90 -8.51
N SER A 201 8.76 -1.05 -8.78
CA SER A 201 9.43 -0.35 -9.88
C SER A 201 8.77 -0.68 -11.22
N PHE A 202 8.56 -1.97 -11.49
CA PHE A 202 7.92 -2.42 -12.71
C PHE A 202 6.44 -2.00 -12.75
N GLN A 203 5.74 -2.07 -11.61
CA GLN A 203 4.36 -1.60 -11.50
C GLN A 203 4.23 -0.12 -11.87
N PHE A 204 5.14 0.75 -11.43
CA PHE A 204 5.08 2.19 -11.75
C PHE A 204 5.34 2.47 -13.24
N LEU A 205 6.28 1.76 -13.86
CA LEU A 205 6.53 1.85 -15.30
C LEU A 205 5.34 1.34 -16.12
N ALA A 206 4.77 0.20 -15.71
CA ALA A 206 3.60 -0.40 -16.33
C ALA A 206 2.36 0.48 -16.16
N ALA A 207 2.18 1.12 -15.00
CA ALA A 207 1.08 2.04 -14.77
C ALA A 207 1.22 3.32 -15.60
N THR A 208 2.43 3.90 -15.69
CA THR A 208 2.67 5.11 -16.49
C THR A 208 2.35 4.87 -17.97
N SER A 209 2.88 3.76 -18.53
CA SER A 209 2.60 3.37 -19.91
C SER A 209 1.14 2.96 -20.13
N GLY A 210 0.56 2.21 -19.19
CA GLY A 210 -0.82 1.78 -19.23
C GLY A 210 -1.81 2.94 -19.24
N VAL A 211 -1.63 3.91 -18.34
CA VAL A 211 -2.45 5.14 -18.26
C VAL A 211 -2.34 5.93 -19.55
N CYS A 212 -1.12 6.12 -20.09
CA CYS A 212 -0.91 6.78 -21.37
C CYS A 212 -1.69 6.11 -22.52
N LEU A 213 -1.57 4.77 -22.65
CA LEU A 213 -2.28 4.01 -23.68
C LEU A 213 -3.80 4.05 -23.51
N VAL A 214 -4.31 4.03 -22.27
CA VAL A 214 -5.75 4.15 -22.01
C VAL A 214 -6.27 5.52 -22.46
N ILE A 215 -5.57 6.61 -22.10
CA ILE A 215 -5.94 7.97 -22.52
C ILE A 215 -5.96 8.05 -24.06
N TYR A 216 -4.91 7.56 -24.72
CA TYR A 216 -4.85 7.53 -26.18
C TYR A 216 -6.01 6.75 -26.81
N ARG A 217 -6.39 5.60 -26.24
CA ARG A 217 -7.53 4.82 -26.76
C ARG A 217 -8.86 5.51 -26.51
N MET A 218 -9.00 6.26 -25.42
CA MET A 218 -10.20 7.05 -25.13
C MET A 218 -10.41 8.20 -26.13
N THR A 219 -9.36 8.77 -26.74
CA THR A 219 -9.52 9.84 -27.74
C THR A 219 -9.94 9.34 -29.12
N VAL A 220 -9.66 8.07 -29.44
CA VAL A 220 -10.02 7.45 -30.73
C VAL A 220 -11.44 6.88 -30.71
N VAL A 221 -11.94 6.51 -29.53
CA VAL A 221 -13.23 5.83 -29.36
C VAL A 221 -14.34 6.85 -29.06
N SER A 222 -15.55 6.64 -29.59
CA SER A 222 -16.69 7.52 -29.31
C SER A 222 -17.13 7.44 -27.84
N VAL A 223 -17.40 8.60 -27.25
CA VAL A 223 -17.69 8.77 -25.81
C VAL A 223 -18.92 7.98 -25.34
N THR A 224 -19.90 7.76 -26.22
CA THR A 224 -21.14 7.03 -25.91
C THR A 224 -21.05 5.52 -26.14
N SER A 225 -19.88 5.01 -26.54
CA SER A 225 -19.72 3.60 -26.87
C SER A 225 -19.37 2.72 -25.65
N PHE A 226 -19.78 1.46 -25.69
CA PHE A 226 -19.40 0.46 -24.68
C PHE A 226 -17.88 0.36 -24.43
N PRO A 227 -17.01 0.38 -25.46
CA PRO A 227 -15.57 0.37 -25.25
C PRO A 227 -15.04 1.59 -24.48
N PHE A 228 -15.67 2.76 -24.62
CA PHE A 228 -15.28 3.95 -23.85
C PHE A 228 -15.54 3.76 -22.35
N ILE A 229 -16.72 3.23 -21.99
CA ILE A 229 -17.06 2.94 -20.58
C ILE A 229 -16.05 1.96 -19.98
N PHE A 230 -15.70 0.90 -20.73
CA PHE A 230 -14.68 -0.06 -20.29
C PHE A 230 -13.31 0.61 -20.09
N LEU A 231 -12.86 1.45 -21.02
CA LEU A 231 -11.59 2.17 -20.91
C LEU A 231 -11.58 3.15 -19.73
N ALA A 232 -12.69 3.84 -19.47
CA ALA A 232 -12.84 4.73 -18.33
C ALA A 232 -12.76 3.98 -16.99
N LEU A 233 -13.42 2.83 -16.88
CA LEU A 233 -13.32 1.96 -15.69
C LEU A 233 -11.89 1.45 -15.52
N LEU A 234 -11.22 1.05 -16.61
CA LEU A 234 -9.83 0.56 -16.58
C LEU A 234 -8.87 1.67 -16.13
N PHE A 235 -9.08 2.90 -16.60
CA PHE A 235 -8.34 4.08 -16.16
C PHE A 235 -8.46 4.25 -14.64
N CYS A 236 -9.68 4.23 -14.09
CA CYS A 236 -9.91 4.35 -12.65
C CYS A 236 -9.21 3.25 -11.84
N VAL A 237 -9.22 2.00 -12.32
CA VAL A 237 -8.54 0.88 -11.66
C VAL A 237 -7.02 1.11 -11.62
N LEU A 238 -6.41 1.46 -12.75
CA LEU A 238 -4.96 1.72 -12.83
C LEU A 238 -4.54 2.85 -11.89
N LEU A 239 -5.33 3.94 -11.83
CA LEU A 239 -5.05 5.04 -10.91
C LEU A 239 -5.19 4.63 -9.45
N THR A 240 -6.23 3.85 -9.12
CA THR A 240 -6.47 3.38 -7.76
C THR A 240 -5.31 2.51 -7.27
N GLN A 241 -4.76 1.64 -8.14
CA GLN A 241 -3.60 0.81 -7.80
C GLN A 241 -2.39 1.64 -7.39
N VAL A 242 -1.98 2.61 -8.22
CA VAL A 242 -0.82 3.46 -7.90
C VAL A 242 -1.10 4.34 -6.68
N PHE A 243 -2.32 4.89 -6.60
CA PHE A 243 -2.74 5.71 -5.48
C PHE A 243 -2.63 4.98 -4.14
N LEU A 244 -3.03 3.70 -4.07
CA LEU A 244 -2.98 2.93 -2.82
C LEU A 244 -1.55 2.83 -2.25
N TYR A 245 -0.55 2.53 -3.07
CA TYR A 245 0.84 2.45 -2.59
C TYR A 245 1.35 3.80 -2.11
N CYS A 246 1.11 4.85 -2.90
CA CYS A 246 1.51 6.21 -2.58
C CYS A 246 0.79 6.74 -1.33
N TYR A 247 -0.46 6.35 -1.12
CA TYR A 247 -1.25 6.75 0.04
C TYR A 247 -0.71 6.14 1.33
N PHE A 248 -0.54 4.81 1.37
CA PHE A 248 -0.01 4.15 2.56
C PHE A 248 1.47 4.52 2.82
N GLY A 249 2.28 4.64 1.77
CA GLY A 249 3.66 5.12 1.90
C GLY A 249 3.75 6.54 2.48
N ASN A 250 2.91 7.45 1.98
CA ASN A 250 2.83 8.82 2.50
C ASN A 250 2.37 8.85 3.96
N LEU A 251 1.44 7.95 4.32
CA LEU A 251 0.89 7.88 5.66
C LEU A 251 1.91 7.34 6.67
N VAL A 252 2.77 6.40 6.27
CA VAL A 252 3.94 5.97 7.06
C VAL A 252 4.89 7.15 7.29
N GLU A 253 5.25 7.89 6.24
CA GLU A 253 6.14 9.05 6.35
C GLU A 253 5.52 10.14 7.25
N PHE A 254 4.23 10.40 7.11
CA PHE A 254 3.50 11.38 7.92
C PHE A 254 3.49 11.01 9.41
N GLU A 255 3.10 9.78 9.75
CA GLU A 255 3.07 9.34 11.15
C GLU A 255 4.48 9.32 11.75
N SER A 256 5.50 8.96 10.96
CA SER A 256 6.89 8.96 11.43
C SER A 256 7.38 10.35 11.79
N ARG A 257 7.00 11.39 11.04
CA ARG A 257 7.34 12.79 11.37
C ARG A 257 6.64 13.25 12.64
N SER A 258 5.38 12.86 12.82
CA SER A 258 4.55 13.27 13.96
C SER A 258 5.02 12.71 15.32
N ILE A 259 5.93 11.72 15.34
CA ILE A 259 6.51 11.18 16.57
C ILE A 259 7.20 12.29 17.37
N ASN A 260 8.07 13.08 16.74
CA ASN A 260 8.79 14.15 17.42
C ASN A 260 7.85 15.26 17.90
N ASP A 261 6.84 15.62 17.10
CA ASP A 261 5.84 16.62 17.50
C ASP A 261 5.09 16.18 18.76
N SER A 262 4.71 14.91 18.82
CA SER A 262 3.96 14.35 19.96
C SER A 262 4.81 14.27 21.21
N LEU A 263 6.09 13.98 21.03
CA LEU A 263 7.05 13.97 22.11
C LEU A 263 7.34 15.37 22.63
N TYR A 264 7.45 16.36 21.75
CA TYR A 264 7.67 17.75 22.14
C TYR A 264 6.48 18.31 22.93
N LEU A 265 5.26 17.92 22.57
CA LEU A 265 4.01 18.27 23.27
C LEU A 265 3.79 17.51 24.58
N SER A 266 4.61 16.51 24.89
CA SER A 266 4.52 15.75 26.14
C SER A 266 5.16 16.50 27.32
N ASP A 267 4.91 16.06 28.56
CA ASP A 267 5.50 16.65 29.77
C ASP A 267 6.96 16.22 30.01
N TRP A 268 7.80 16.27 28.96
CA TRP A 268 9.22 15.88 29.04
C TRP A 268 10.07 16.86 29.86
N ALA A 269 9.56 18.06 30.13
CA ALA A 269 10.15 19.05 31.01
C ALA A 269 10.07 18.68 32.50
N SER A 270 9.37 17.60 32.88
CA SER A 270 9.31 17.08 34.25
C SER A 270 10.40 16.03 34.58
N LEU A 271 11.18 15.60 33.57
CA LEU A 271 12.22 14.56 33.71
C LEU A 271 13.57 15.14 34.13
N SER A 272 14.48 14.31 34.66
CA SER A 272 15.82 14.76 35.03
C SER A 272 16.62 15.27 33.82
N PRO A 273 17.60 16.18 34.03
CA PRO A 273 18.50 16.62 32.97
C PRO A 273 19.22 15.47 32.26
N SER A 274 19.56 14.41 32.98
CA SER A 274 20.19 13.21 32.41
C SER A 274 19.25 12.48 31.45
N PHE A 275 17.99 12.28 31.82
CA PHE A 275 17.01 11.63 30.96
C PHE A 275 16.62 12.50 29.76
N ARG A 276 16.51 13.83 29.93
CA ARG A 276 16.27 14.76 28.83
C ARG A 276 17.36 14.70 27.77
N ARG A 277 18.64 14.57 28.18
CA ARG A 277 19.75 14.41 27.23
C ARG A 277 19.58 13.14 26.38
N LEU A 278 19.21 12.02 27.01
CA LEU A 278 18.92 10.77 26.30
C LEU A 278 17.75 10.94 25.32
N LEU A 279 16.70 11.64 25.75
CA LEU A 279 15.53 11.91 24.92
C LEU A 279 15.87 12.77 23.71
N LEU A 280 16.72 13.79 23.88
CA LEU A 280 17.21 14.62 22.77
C LEU A 280 17.99 13.79 21.74
N VAL A 281 18.78 12.80 22.19
CA VAL A 281 19.45 11.85 21.28
C VAL A 281 18.43 10.96 20.56
N ALA A 282 17.38 10.51 21.23
CA ALA A 282 16.31 9.75 20.55
C ALA A 282 15.54 10.62 19.55
N MET A 283 15.26 11.88 19.88
CA MET A 283 14.59 12.86 18.99
C MET A 283 15.39 13.14 17.72
N THR A 284 16.72 13.21 17.79
CA THR A 284 17.55 13.38 16.58
C THR A 284 17.43 12.16 15.68
N ARG A 285 17.33 10.94 16.23
CA ARG A 285 17.09 9.73 15.45
C ARG A 285 15.68 9.69 14.84
N TRP A 286 14.65 10.07 15.59
CA TRP A 286 13.25 10.14 15.15
C TRP A 286 12.95 11.30 14.20
N SER A 287 13.86 12.29 14.12
CA SER A 287 13.76 13.40 13.15
C SER A 287 13.99 12.94 11.71
N GLN A 288 14.63 11.78 11.53
CA GLN A 288 14.78 11.13 10.24
C GLN A 288 13.53 10.27 9.98
N PRO A 289 12.61 10.71 9.10
CA PRO A 289 11.35 10.01 8.91
C PRO A 289 11.57 8.67 8.21
N ILE A 290 10.80 7.67 8.64
CA ILE A 290 10.70 6.40 7.93
C ILE A 290 9.92 6.66 6.65
N ARG A 291 10.65 6.67 5.53
CA ARG A 291 10.11 6.95 4.20
C ARG A 291 10.19 5.69 3.32
N PRO A 292 9.06 5.00 3.09
CA PRO A 292 8.98 3.94 2.08
C PRO A 292 9.45 4.41 0.70
N GLN A 293 10.30 3.62 0.06
CA GLN A 293 10.96 3.98 -1.19
C GLN A 293 11.03 2.80 -2.17
N VAL A 294 11.04 3.14 -3.45
CA VAL A 294 11.23 2.25 -4.59
C VAL A 294 12.45 2.72 -5.39
N CYS A 295 13.15 1.78 -6.02
CA CYS A 295 14.46 1.98 -6.66
C CYS A 295 15.53 2.57 -5.72
N GLY A 296 15.33 2.53 -4.40
CA GLY A 296 16.19 3.16 -3.40
C GLY A 296 16.16 4.69 -3.36
N ILE A 297 15.43 5.35 -4.26
CA ILE A 297 15.43 6.83 -4.37
C ILE A 297 14.03 7.44 -4.51
N ILE A 298 13.05 6.71 -5.02
CA ILE A 298 11.72 7.24 -5.31
C ILE A 298 10.82 7.03 -4.08
N PRO A 299 10.39 8.09 -3.37
CA PRO A 299 9.48 7.94 -2.23
C PRO A 299 8.11 7.41 -2.67
N LEU A 300 7.53 6.48 -1.91
CA LEU A 300 6.13 6.15 -2.05
C LEU A 300 5.28 7.25 -1.42
N SER A 301 5.00 8.29 -2.20
CA SER A 301 4.34 9.51 -1.73
C SER A 301 3.27 10.00 -2.71
N LEU A 302 2.36 10.85 -2.24
CA LEU A 302 1.34 11.46 -3.09
C LEU A 302 1.95 12.38 -4.16
N THR A 303 3.12 12.95 -3.91
CA THR A 303 3.85 13.74 -4.91
C THR A 303 4.33 12.86 -6.07
N THR A 304 4.81 11.65 -5.77
CA THR A 304 5.19 10.65 -6.78
C THR A 304 3.99 10.16 -7.59
N PHE A 305 2.82 9.99 -6.97
CA PHE A 305 1.58 9.69 -7.70
C PHE A 305 1.26 10.77 -8.74
N VAL A 306 1.33 12.05 -8.35
CA VAL A 306 1.12 13.17 -9.29
C VAL A 306 2.19 13.21 -10.38
N GLN A 307 3.44 12.86 -10.07
CA GLN A 307 4.50 12.75 -11.07
C GLN A 307 4.20 11.67 -12.11
N ILE A 308 3.75 10.49 -11.68
CA ILE A 308 3.35 9.40 -12.59
C ILE A 308 2.22 9.85 -13.53
N LEU A 309 1.22 10.55 -13.01
CA LEU A 309 0.13 11.13 -13.82
C LEU A 309 0.65 12.13 -14.86
N LYS A 310 1.50 13.08 -14.43
CA LYS A 310 2.11 14.07 -15.32
C LYS A 310 2.94 13.40 -16.41
N SER A 311 3.79 12.43 -16.05
CA SER A 311 4.60 11.66 -17.00
C SER A 311 3.72 10.91 -18.00
N SER A 312 2.63 10.28 -17.54
CA SER A 312 1.68 9.58 -18.43
C SER A 312 1.03 10.52 -19.44
N TYR A 313 0.62 11.72 -18.98
CA TYR A 313 0.05 12.76 -19.85
C TYR A 313 1.08 13.32 -20.83
N THR A 314 2.31 13.59 -20.39
CA THR A 314 3.39 14.03 -21.28
C THR A 314 3.67 12.98 -22.36
N LEU A 315 3.76 11.70 -22.01
CA LEU A 315 3.91 10.62 -22.99
C LEU A 315 2.75 10.58 -23.98
N TYR A 316 1.52 10.79 -23.51
CA TYR A 316 0.35 10.91 -24.38
C TYR A 316 0.49 12.07 -25.37
N THR A 317 0.85 13.27 -24.91
CA THR A 317 1.01 14.44 -25.79
C THR A 317 2.11 14.24 -26.84
N VAL A 318 3.20 13.53 -26.49
CA VAL A 318 4.26 13.18 -27.44
C VAL A 318 3.75 12.19 -28.50
N LEU A 319 3.00 11.17 -28.10
CA LEU A 319 2.40 10.21 -29.02
C LEU A 319 1.37 10.87 -29.95
N GLU A 320 0.61 11.85 -29.44
CA GLU A 320 -0.33 12.62 -30.24
C GLU A 320 0.39 13.56 -31.22
N ALA A 321 1.46 14.21 -30.79
CA ALA A 321 2.26 15.09 -31.66
C ALA A 321 3.07 14.34 -32.73
N ALA A 322 3.37 13.05 -32.53
CA ALA A 322 4.07 12.20 -33.49
C ALA A 322 3.16 11.63 -34.60
N LYS A 323 1.86 11.97 -34.58
CA LYS A 323 0.84 11.55 -35.55
C LYS A 323 0.68 12.56 -36.68
#